data_AF-A0A5C6CXH1-F1
#
_entry.id   AF-A0A5C6CXH1-F1
#
_cell.length_a   1.000
_cell.length_b   1.000
_cell.length_c   1.000
_cell.angle_alpha   90.00
_cell.angle_beta   90.00
_cell.angle_gamma   90.00
#
_symmetry.space_group_name_H-M   'P 1'
#
loop_
_entity.id
_entity.type
_entity.pdbx_description
1 polymer ?
#
loop_
_entity_poly.entity_id
_entity_poly.type
_entity_poly.pdbx_seq_one_letter_code
_entity_poly.pdbx_strand_id
1 'polypeptide(L)' 'MTSTAKRILQLISYFGLAISFVPALLVFQGMMSKDTYFQLLLLGMLLWFSTAILWIKPDNLGG' A
#
# COMPACT_ATOMS: atom_id res chain seq x y z
N MET A 1 12.17 -13.52 11.42
CA MET A 1 11.02 -13.60 10.50
C MET A 1 11.40 -14.50 9.33
N THR A 2 10.62 -15.56 9.10
CA THR A 2 10.83 -16.51 8.01
C THR A 2 10.78 -15.77 6.65
N SER A 3 11.66 -16.14 5.72
CA SER A 3 11.84 -15.50 4.40
C SER A 3 10.51 -15.31 3.64
N THR A 4 9.60 -16.27 3.77
CA THR A 4 8.27 -16.29 3.14
C THR A 4 7.33 -15.21 3.68
N ALA A 5 7.26 -15.02 5.00
CA ALA A 5 6.38 -14.02 5.61
C ALA A 5 6.76 -12.60 5.16
N LYS A 6 8.07 -12.32 5.05
CA LYS A 6 8.57 -11.04 4.53
C LYS A 6 8.12 -10.81 3.09
N ARG A 7 8.23 -11.83 2.21
CA ARG A 7 7.74 -11.79 0.82
C ARG A 7 6.25 -11.47 0.70
N ILE A 8 5.42 -12.08 1.54
CA ILE A 8 3.97 -11.85 1.54
C ILE A 8 3.67 -10.39 1.93
N LEU A 9 4.31 -9.88 2.97
CA LEU A 9 4.22 -8.46 3.36
C LEU A 9 4.65 -7.52 2.23
N GLN A 10 5.70 -7.87 1.48
CA GLN A 10 6.13 -7.08 0.32
C GLN A 10 5.05 -6.98 -0.75
N LEU A 11 4.47 -8.13 -1.11
CA LEU A 11 3.44 -8.21 -2.13
C LEU A 11 2.21 -7.42 -1.71
N ILE A 12 1.75 -7.58 -0.46
CA ILE A 12 0.60 -6.82 0.06
C ILE A 12 0.88 -5.31 0.02
N SER A 13 2.10 -4.90 0.36
CA SER A 13 2.50 -3.48 0.33
C SER A 13 2.51 -2.92 -1.10
N TYR A 14 3.07 -3.66 -2.08
CA TYR A 14 3.02 -3.28 -3.50
C TYR A 14 1.60 -3.28 -4.07
N PHE A 15 0.76 -4.23 -3.67
CA PHE A 15 -0.66 -4.26 -4.06
C PHE A 15 -1.43 -3.08 -3.47
N GLY A 16 -1.21 -2.74 -2.18
CA GLY A 16 -1.80 -1.55 -1.56
C GLY A 16 -1.38 -0.24 -2.25
N LEU A 17 -0.13 -0.16 -2.69
CA LEU A 17 0.37 0.96 -3.49
C LEU A 17 -0.31 1.02 -4.87
N ALA A 18 -0.44 -0.12 -5.57
CA ALA A 18 -1.14 -0.19 -6.86
C ALA A 18 -2.63 0.18 -6.72
N ILE A 19 -3.28 -0.28 -5.64
CA ILE A 19 -4.65 0.09 -5.27
C ILE A 19 -4.81 1.58 -4.97
N SER A 20 -3.71 2.32 -4.72
CA SER A 20 -3.77 3.77 -4.57
C SER A 20 -3.84 4.51 -5.92
N PHE A 21 -3.37 3.87 -7.01
CA PHE A 21 -3.37 4.43 -8.37
C PHE A 21 -4.62 4.05 -9.18
N VAL A 22 -5.13 2.82 -9.02
CA VAL A 22 -6.32 2.32 -9.76
C VAL A 22 -7.58 3.20 -9.56
N PRO A 23 -7.92 3.66 -8.34
CA PRO A 23 -9.06 4.53 -8.08
C PRO A 23 -8.89 5.90 -8.74
N ALA A 24 -7.64 6.39 -8.87
CA ALA A 24 -7.39 7.65 -9.56
C ALA A 24 -7.82 7.55 -11.04
N LEU A 25 -7.48 6.45 -11.70
CA LEU A 25 -7.91 6.19 -13.09
C LEU A 25 -9.44 6.06 -13.19
N LEU A 26 -10.09 5.41 -12.22
CA LEU A 26 -11.56 5.26 -12.18
C LEU A 26 -12.30 6.59 -11.98
N VAL A 27 -11.74 7.52 -11.18
CA VAL A 27 -12.28 8.89 -11.05
C VAL A 27 -12.12 9.67 -12.35
N PHE A 28 -10.97 9.55 -13.03
CA PHE A 28 -10.75 10.22 -14.31
C PHE A 28 -11.73 9.74 -15.40
N GLN A 29 -12.19 8.49 -15.34
CA GLN A 29 -13.24 7.97 -16.23
C GLN A 29 -14.66 8.34 -15.81
N GLY A 30 -14.86 9.06 -14.70
CA GLY A 30 -16.18 9.40 -14.16
C GLY A 30 -16.95 8.20 -13.61
N MET A 31 -16.33 7.02 -13.49
CA MET A 31 -16.94 5.79 -12.99
C MET A 31 -17.00 5.71 -11.46
N MET A 32 -16.37 6.65 -10.75
CA MET A 32 -16.28 6.66 -9.30
C MET A 32 -16.43 8.09 -8.77
N SER A 33 -17.22 8.26 -7.69
CA SER A 33 -17.36 9.55 -7.02
C SER A 33 -16.08 9.92 -6.26
N LYS A 34 -15.85 11.22 -6.05
CA LYS A 34 -14.69 11.71 -5.30
C LYS A 34 -14.66 11.19 -3.87
N ASP A 35 -15.82 11.01 -3.24
CA ASP A 35 -15.93 10.50 -1.87
C ASP A 35 -15.40 9.05 -1.77
N THR A 36 -15.83 8.19 -2.69
CA THR A 36 -15.36 6.81 -2.77
C THR A 36 -13.86 6.73 -3.08
N TYR A 37 -13.36 7.63 -3.94
CA TYR A 37 -11.93 7.74 -4.20
C TYR A 37 -11.11 8.11 -2.98
N PHE A 38 -11.53 9.12 -2.21
CA PHE A 38 -10.83 9.50 -0.99
C PHE A 38 -10.80 8.37 0.03
N GLN A 39 -11.89 7.61 0.15
CA GLN A 39 -11.94 6.42 1.01
C GLN A 39 -10.96 5.34 0.54
N LEU A 40 -10.95 4.99 -0.75
CA LEU A 40 -10.01 3.98 -1.29
C LEU A 40 -8.55 4.43 -1.17
N LEU A 41 -8.27 5.71 -1.39
CA LEU A 41 -6.93 6.27 -1.28
C LEU A 41 -6.44 6.23 0.18
N LEU A 42 -7.30 6.58 1.14
CA LEU A 42 -7.00 6.45 2.56
C LEU A 42 -6.75 4.99 2.95
N LEU A 43 -7.58 4.07 2.46
CA LEU A 43 -7.47 2.63 2.75
C LEU A 43 -6.19 2.04 2.15
N GLY A 44 -5.86 2.39 0.91
CA GLY A 44 -4.61 2.02 0.25
C GLY A 44 -3.39 2.56 0.97
N MET A 45 -3.43 3.83 1.37
CA MET A 45 -2.36 4.48 2.13
C MET A 45 -2.15 3.80 3.49
N LEU A 46 -3.20 3.54 4.27
CA LEU A 46 -3.11 2.85 5.55
C LEU A 46 -2.58 1.43 5.39
N LEU A 47 -3.07 0.68 4.40
CA LEU A 47 -2.64 -0.69 4.14
C LEU A 47 -1.15 -0.72 3.77
N TRP A 48 -0.73 0.16 2.85
CA TRP A 48 0.66 0.32 2.45
C TRP A 48 1.53 0.72 3.64
N PHE A 49 1.21 1.80 4.38
CA PHE A 49 2.02 2.27 5.50
C PHE A 49 2.16 1.24 6.61
N SER A 50 1.05 0.61 7.01
CA SER A 50 1.04 -0.38 8.10
C SER A 50 1.88 -1.60 7.76
N THR A 51 1.74 -2.12 6.53
CA THR A 51 2.59 -3.21 6.05
C THR A 51 4.02 -2.75 5.81
N ALA A 52 4.20 -1.48 5.42
CA ALA A 52 5.49 -0.92 5.07
C ALA A 52 6.44 -0.77 6.27
N ILE A 53 5.89 -0.57 7.47
CA ILE A 53 6.67 -0.48 8.70
C ILE A 53 7.14 -1.88 9.17
N LEU A 54 6.37 -2.94 8.90
CA LEU A 54 6.64 -4.28 9.43
C LEU A 54 7.81 -5.03 8.75
N TRP A 55 8.13 -4.66 7.52
CA TRP A 55 9.18 -5.29 6.69
C TRP A 55 10.41 -4.40 6.42
N ILE A 56 10.29 -3.07 6.57
CA ILE A 56 11.43 -2.16 6.55
C ILE A 56 12.27 -2.54 7.78
N LYS A 57 13.36 -3.27 7.52
CA LYS A 57 14.36 -3.48 8.55
C LYS A 57 15.07 -2.14 8.73
N PRO A 58 15.46 -1.77 9.97
CA PRO A 58 16.48 -0.76 10.16
C PRO A 58 17.78 -1.33 9.60
N ASP A 59 18.04 -1.08 8.32
CA ASP A 59 19.29 -1.48 7.71
C ASP A 59 20.37 -0.50 8.21
N ASN A 60 21.34 -1.06 8.93
CA ASN A 60 22.68 -0.50 9.17
C ASN A 60 22.81 0.72 10.12
N LEU A 61 22.40 0.58 11.38
CA LEU A 61 23.15 1.26 12.45
C LEU A 61 24.40 0.42 12.71
N GLY A 62 25.50 0.79 12.03
CA GLY A 62 26.81 0.14 12.20
C GLY A 62 27.18 0.07 13.67
N GLY A 63 27.44 -1.16 14.13
CA GLY A 63 28.08 -1.49 15.41
C GLY A 63 29.35 -2.26 15.13
#